data_AF-A0A176RZB3-F1
#
_entry.id   AF-A0A176RZB3-F1
#
_cell.length_a   1.000
_cell.length_b   1.000
_cell.length_c   1.000
_cell.angle_alpha   90.00
_cell.angle_beta   90.00
_cell.angle_gamma   90.00
#
_symmetry.space_group_name_H-M   'P 1'
#
loop_
_entity.id
_entity.type
_entity.pdbx_description
1 polymer ?
#
loop_
_entity_poly.entity_id
_entity_poly.type
_entity_poly.pdbx_seq_one_letter_code
_entity_poly.pdbx_strand_id
1 'polypeptide(L)'
;MKVTRILKSKNLNHGKYEQLEEQAKRLGNIRSEVWHSFGSINGVSIKSDRKIRDQWLKAKRPFDVSANAWKETLRDAFGDIKANRESAKEKV
;
A
#
# COMPACT_ATOMS: atom_id res chain seq x y z
N MET A 1 5.77 4.02 -15.99
CA MET A 1 6.90 4.62 -15.26
C MET A 1 6.41 5.10 -13.91
N LYS A 2 6.93 4.57 -12.79
CA LYS A 2 6.59 5.07 -11.44
C LYS A 2 7.44 6.32 -11.21
N VAL A 3 6.79 7.45 -10.94
CA VAL A 3 7.46 8.75 -10.76
C VAL A 3 7.19 9.25 -9.36
N THR A 4 8.24 9.56 -8.62
CA THR A 4 8.12 10.17 -7.29
C THR A 4 7.76 11.64 -7.46
N ARG A 5 6.58 12.03 -7.00
CA ARG A 5 6.15 13.44 -6.96
C ARG A 5 6.11 13.89 -5.51
N ILE A 6 6.92 14.90 -5.17
CA ILE A 6 6.86 15.54 -3.86
C ILE A 6 5.79 16.63 -3.93
N LEU A 7 4.66 16.38 -3.30
CA LEU A 7 3.57 17.34 -3.18
C LEU A 7 3.69 18.08 -1.86
N LYS A 8 3.45 19.39 -1.88
CA LYS A 8 3.40 20.23 -0.68
C LYS A 8 2.07 20.96 -0.64
N SER A 9 1.50 21.10 0.55
CA SER A 9 0.36 21.98 0.79
C SER A 9 0.87 23.34 1.27
N LYS A 10 0.38 24.43 0.69
CA LYS A 10 0.63 25.79 1.18
C LYS A 10 -0.45 26.12 2.21
N ASN A 11 -0.04 26.53 3.41
CA ASN A 11 -0.94 26.94 4.50
C ASN A 11 -1.95 25.85 4.92
N LEU A 12 -1.49 24.61 5.10
CA LEU A 12 -2.32 23.55 5.65
C LEU A 12 -2.66 23.87 7.11
N ASN A 13 -3.96 23.92 7.44
CA ASN A 13 -4.40 24.08 8.82
C ASN A 13 -4.01 22.85 9.67
N HIS A 14 -3.70 23.08 10.95
CA HIS A 14 -3.33 22.06 11.92
C HIS A 14 -4.32 20.88 11.96
N GLY A 15 -5.62 21.14 12.08
CA GLY A 15 -6.62 20.05 12.11
C GLY A 15 -6.67 19.22 10.82
N LYS A 16 -6.38 19.82 9.65
CA LYS A 16 -6.27 19.06 8.39
C LYS A 16 -5.00 18.22 8.36
N TYR A 17 -3.91 18.74 8.92
CA TYR A 17 -2.66 18.01 9.04
C TYR A 17 -2.82 16.79 9.95
N GLU A 18 -3.45 16.93 11.11
CA GLU A 18 -3.73 15.82 12.04
C GLU A 18 -4.57 14.73 11.37
N GLN A 19 -5.60 15.10 10.60
CA GLN A 19 -6.42 14.15 9.85
C GLN A 19 -5.61 13.37 8.81
N LEU A 20 -4.70 14.05 8.08
CA LEU A 20 -3.81 13.40 7.13
C LEU A 20 -2.81 12.48 7.82
N GLU A 21 -2.28 12.88 8.98
CA GLU A 21 -1.36 12.07 9.77
C GLU A 21 -2.04 10.80 10.28
N GLU A 22 -3.26 10.91 10.81
CA GLU A 22 -4.06 9.77 11.25
C GLU A 22 -4.39 8.83 10.09
N GLN A 23 -4.79 9.39 8.94
CA GLN A 23 -5.01 8.60 7.74
C GLN A 23 -3.72 7.88 7.30
N ALA A 24 -2.57 8.55 7.34
CA ALA A 24 -1.28 7.97 6.99
C ALA A 24 -0.88 6.83 7.94
N LYS A 25 -1.15 6.95 9.25
CA LYS A 25 -0.93 5.88 10.25
C LYS A 25 -1.75 4.65 9.91
N ARG A 26 -3.06 4.82 9.68
CA ARG A 26 -3.97 3.71 9.33
C ARG A 26 -3.56 3.00 8.03
N LEU A 27 -3.23 3.76 6.98
CA LEU A 27 -2.76 3.18 5.72
C LEU A 27 -1.37 2.54 5.86
N GLY A 28 -0.52 3.07 6.75
CA GLY A 28 0.78 2.49 7.10
C GLY A 28 0.68 1.07 7.66
N ASN A 29 -0.35 0.79 8.47
CA ASN A 29 -0.62 -0.56 8.98
C ASN A 29 -0.93 -1.53 7.84
N ILE A 30 -1.78 -1.12 6.89
CA ILE A 30 -2.14 -1.93 5.72
C ILE A 30 -0.90 -2.21 4.87
N ARG A 31 -0.08 -1.19 4.59
CA ARG A 31 1.18 -1.35 3.84
C ARG A 31 2.11 -2.34 4.53
N SER A 32 2.23 -2.26 5.85
CA SER A 32 3.08 -3.16 6.64
C SER A 32 2.57 -4.60 6.61
N GLU A 33 1.25 -4.81 6.74
CA GLU A 33 0.63 -6.13 6.61
C GLU A 33 0.88 -6.74 5.23
N VAL A 34 0.73 -5.94 4.17
CA VAL A 34 0.98 -6.39 2.79
C VAL A 34 2.45 -6.80 2.62
N TRP A 35 3.37 -5.99 3.13
CA TRP A 35 4.80 -6.32 3.07
C TRP A 35 5.14 -7.58 3.87
N HIS A 36 4.59 -7.73 5.06
CA HIS A 36 4.83 -8.92 5.89
C HIS A 36 4.24 -10.19 5.25
N SER A 37 3.03 -10.09 4.68
CA SER A 37 2.31 -11.23 4.11
C SER A 37 2.81 -11.64 2.73
N PHE A 38 3.25 -10.68 1.91
CA PHE A 38 3.54 -10.89 0.49
C PHE A 38 4.94 -10.47 0.08
N GLY A 39 5.74 -9.86 0.95
CA GLY A 39 7.10 -9.40 0.65
C GLY A 39 8.14 -10.50 0.42
N SER A 40 7.83 -11.75 0.76
CA SER A 40 8.73 -12.89 0.57
C SER A 40 8.76 -13.42 -0.87
N ILE A 41 9.77 -14.24 -1.18
CA ILE A 41 10.00 -14.80 -2.52
C ILE A 41 8.75 -15.51 -3.08
N ASN A 42 8.05 -16.27 -2.23
CA ASN A 42 6.83 -17.01 -2.59
C ASN A 42 5.54 -16.17 -2.54
N GLY A 43 5.58 -14.99 -1.92
CA GLY A 43 4.41 -14.13 -1.72
C GLY A 43 3.99 -13.35 -2.98
N VAL A 44 4.96 -12.81 -3.74
CA VAL A 44 4.70 -11.99 -4.93
C VAL A 44 4.59 -12.80 -6.23
N SER A 45 5.34 -13.90 -6.36
CA SER A 45 5.33 -14.73 -7.56
C SER A 45 3.98 -15.42 -7.81
N ILE A 46 3.12 -15.53 -6.79
CA ILE A 46 1.92 -16.38 -6.82
C ILE A 46 0.61 -15.57 -6.82
N LYS A 47 0.59 -14.28 -6.42
CA LYS A 47 -0.68 -13.56 -6.19
C LYS A 47 -0.70 -12.17 -6.83
N SER A 48 -1.62 -11.98 -7.78
CA SER A 48 -1.99 -10.63 -8.27
C SER A 48 -2.67 -9.84 -7.15
N ASP A 49 -2.26 -8.58 -7.01
CA ASP A 49 -2.91 -7.54 -6.21
C ASP A 49 -4.44 -7.55 -6.30
N ARG A 50 -5.00 -7.71 -7.52
CA ARG A 50 -6.44 -7.80 -7.76
C ARG A 50 -7.10 -8.98 -7.05
N LYS A 51 -6.48 -10.16 -7.08
CA LYS A 51 -7.02 -11.36 -6.42
C LYS A 51 -7.08 -11.17 -4.91
N ILE A 52 -6.06 -10.55 -4.32
CA ILE A 52 -6.00 -10.28 -2.88
C ILE A 52 -7.03 -9.22 -2.50
N ARG A 53 -7.14 -8.14 -3.29
CA ARG A 53 -8.19 -7.13 -3.13
C ARG A 53 -9.58 -7.78 -3.12
N ASP A 54 -9.86 -8.64 -4.10
CA ASP A 54 -11.16 -9.29 -4.23
C ASP A 54 -11.42 -10.28 -3.08
N GLN A 55 -10.38 -10.97 -2.61
CA GLN A 55 -10.44 -11.80 -1.40
C GLN A 55 -10.76 -10.97 -0.15
N TRP A 56 -10.13 -9.81 0.04
CA TRP A 56 -10.37 -8.93 1.18
C TRP A 56 -11.76 -8.29 1.14
N LEU A 57 -12.26 -7.96 -0.06
CA LEU A 57 -13.64 -7.52 -0.30
C LEU A 57 -14.63 -8.62 0.08
N LYS A 58 -14.40 -9.86 -0.38
CA LYS A 58 -15.26 -11.01 -0.07
C LYS A 58 -15.26 -11.32 1.44
N ALA A 59 -14.12 -11.16 2.09
CA ALA A 59 -13.97 -11.33 3.53
C ALA A 59 -14.53 -10.15 4.35
N LYS A 60 -15.04 -9.09 3.70
CA LYS A 60 -15.58 -7.88 4.34
C LYS A 60 -14.66 -7.33 5.43
N ARG A 61 -13.34 -7.27 5.15
CA ARG A 61 -12.37 -6.80 6.13
C ARG A 61 -12.68 -5.36 6.57
N PRO A 62 -12.71 -5.08 7.89
CA PRO A 62 -12.91 -3.73 8.37
C PRO A 62 -11.62 -2.94 8.17
N PHE A 63 -11.74 -1.79 7.51
CA PHE A 63 -10.67 -0.81 7.40
C PHE A 63 -11.23 0.56 7.79
N ASP A 64 -10.59 1.23 8.74
CA ASP A 64 -11.00 2.56 9.23
C ASP A 64 -10.56 3.70 8.29
N VAL A 65 -10.59 3.43 6.99
CA VAL A 65 -10.23 4.33 5.89
C VAL A 65 -11.18 4.11 4.72
N SER A 66 -11.26 5.09 3.82
CA SER A 66 -12.12 4.97 2.65
C SER A 66 -11.75 3.76 1.78
N ALA A 67 -12.75 3.20 1.10
CA ALA A 67 -12.55 2.02 0.26
C ALA A 67 -11.49 2.23 -0.83
N ASN A 68 -11.41 3.45 -1.38
CA ASN A 68 -10.42 3.78 -2.40
C ASN A 68 -9.01 3.87 -1.80
N ALA A 69 -8.86 4.46 -0.62
CA ALA A 69 -7.56 4.67 -0.01
C ALA A 69 -6.82 3.35 0.29
N TRP A 70 -7.51 2.36 0.89
CA TRP A 70 -6.85 1.08 1.17
C TRP A 70 -6.58 0.26 -0.11
N LYS A 71 -7.47 0.33 -1.12
CA LYS A 71 -7.27 -0.36 -2.40
C LYS A 71 -6.04 0.16 -3.14
N GLU A 72 -5.88 1.48 -3.21
CA GLU A 72 -4.69 2.07 -3.83
C GLU A 72 -3.43 1.79 -2.99
N THR A 73 -3.52 1.82 -1.65
CA THR A 73 -2.39 1.47 -0.79
C THR A 73 -1.92 0.03 -0.98
N LEU A 74 -2.85 -0.93 -1.11
CA LEU A 74 -2.55 -2.32 -1.43
C LEU A 74 -1.81 -2.41 -2.77
N ARG A 75 -2.34 -1.76 -3.80
CA ARG A 75 -1.74 -1.76 -5.14
C ARG A 75 -0.34 -1.15 -5.15
N ASP A 76 -0.16 -0.01 -4.47
CA ASP A 76 1.12 0.68 -4.37
C ASP A 76 2.15 -0.16 -3.63
N ALA A 77 1.77 -0.78 -2.51
CA ALA A 77 2.63 -1.68 -1.75
C ALA A 77 3.09 -2.88 -2.58
N PHE A 78 2.19 -3.50 -3.36
CA PHE A 78 2.57 -4.54 -4.32
C PHE A 78 3.56 -4.05 -5.38
N GLY A 79 3.34 -2.83 -5.89
CA GLY A 79 4.27 -2.19 -6.81
C GLY A 79 5.66 -1.94 -6.20
N ASP A 80 5.71 -1.53 -4.93
CA ASP A 80 6.97 -1.32 -4.20
C ASP A 80 7.71 -2.63 -3.95
N ILE A 81 7.02 -3.71 -3.56
CA ILE A 81 7.65 -5.02 -3.39
C ILE A 81 8.24 -5.50 -4.71
N LYS A 82 7.49 -5.38 -5.82
CA LYS A 82 7.98 -5.77 -7.15
C LYS A 82 9.23 -4.98 -7.54
N ALA A 83 9.20 -3.65 -7.41
CA ALA A 83 10.32 -2.79 -7.75
C ALA A 83 11.56 -3.06 -6.86
N ASN A 84 11.35 -3.34 -5.56
CA ASN A 84 12.43 -3.70 -4.65
C ASN A 84 13.12 -5.01 -5.07
N ARG A 85 12.35 -6.02 -5.48
CA ARG A 85 12.89 -7.30 -5.98
C ARG A 85 13.64 -7.16 -7.30
N GLU A 86 13.08 -6.43 -8.26
CA GLU A 86 13.75 -6.10 -9.53
C GLU A 86 15.10 -5.40 -9.27
N SER A 87 15.14 -4.48 -8.31
CA SER A 87 16.35 -3.74 -7.93
C SER A 87 17.38 -4.60 -7.19
N ALA A 88 16.95 -5.62 -6.46
CA ALA A 88 17.82 -6.50 -5.69
C ALA A 88 18.69 -7.44 -6.55
N LYS A 89 18.63 -7.33 -7.89
CA LYS A 89 19.30 -8.23 -8.86
C LYS A 89 19.00 -9.69 -8.53
N GLU A 90 17.74 -10.10 -8.70
CA GLU A 90 17.38 -11.52 -8.69
C GLU A 90 18.30 -12.30 -9.66
N LYS A 91 19.35 -12.92 -9.09
CA LYS A 91 19.86 -14.20 -9.58
C LYS A 91 18.80 -15.22 -9.14
N VAL A 92 17.83 -15.47 -10.02
CA VAL A 92 17.07 -16.73 -10.01
C VAL A 92 17.88 -17.75 -10.80
#